data_AF-A0A1X9Z1Y9-F1
#
_entry.id   AF-A0A1X9Z1Y9-F1
#
_cell.length_a   1.000
_cell.length_b   1.000
_cell.length_c   1.000
_cell.angle_alpha   90.00
_cell.angle_beta   90.00
_cell.angle_gamma   90.00
#
_symmetry.space_group_name_H-M   'P 1'
#
loop_
_entity.id
_entity.type
_entity.pdbx_description
1 polymer ?
#
loop_
_entity_poly.entity_id
_entity_poly.type
_entity_poly.pdbx_seq_one_letter_code
_entity_poly.pdbx_strand_id
1 'polypeptide(L)'
;MENNILDCLISIAIILFLLSVIVEKVTQLIRKYSPFIRPGNLLYKTFATRIWRNVNRKSNDRGPEQKKKIEREVTSLSLIIGILIAGIFHIDLFEMLKQPDPRMVIFWDPLPTFSTLLDFRLLASIGLTGFFLTFGSKFFHDLLDMLYQVKNIKRKLADENTFNAEDIEQFDEYVSKRYGSIIQDAISQNLSALSPKGTMAPPMHGKMMEKGKLVDCIDIRVITRTSPILPSKVEVKLEKGQVILVPVNLVPVQGNPPTVQSQQGDPVGLGSNSTLDGTICCQVKRNSDDKLGLLTCSHVLEGGNSTNHFGNISPSISGVVDKTKNGKFFWAICNSKLDAALINIPNDNFSYIHPTKNARPVSSADIKVTKVRVIRQKGRIPKNGTIINANVPMPIEIKYSDGNFGVINLMLLSDISTKNGVTSYSSLSFPGDSGACVYDEHDHPIGMVIAADSNFTYALPLVEILKEADSVIQL
;
A
#
# COMPACT_ATOMS: atom_id res chain seq x y z
N MET A 1 13.14 6.26 23.90
CA MET A 1 12.03 6.46 22.95
C MET A 1 11.76 7.94 22.91
N GLU A 2 12.34 8.66 21.95
CA GLU A 2 11.92 10.04 21.71
C GLU A 2 10.52 9.97 21.08
N ASN A 3 9.49 10.39 21.81
CA ASN A 3 8.18 10.62 21.23
C ASN A 3 8.35 11.63 20.11
N ASN A 4 8.18 11.20 18.85
CA ASN A 4 8.26 12.10 17.71
C ASN A 4 7.06 13.04 17.78
N ILE A 5 7.23 14.19 18.42
CA ILE A 5 6.21 15.24 18.61
C ILE A 5 5.43 15.49 17.31
N LEU A 6 6.10 15.41 16.16
CA LEU A 6 5.50 15.55 14.86
C LEU A 6 4.44 14.49 14.52
N ASP A 7 4.65 13.22 14.91
CA ASP A 7 3.67 12.14 14.73
C ASP A 7 2.45 12.33 15.63
N CYS A 8 2.67 12.85 16.84
CA CYS A 8 1.59 13.27 17.74
C CYS A 8 0.78 14.42 17.12
N LEU A 9 1.44 15.47 16.60
CA LEU A 9 0.77 16.60 15.93
C LEU A 9 -0.03 16.16 14.70
N ILE A 10 0.52 15.27 13.86
CA ILE A 10 -0.21 14.70 12.72
C ILE A 10 -1.45 13.96 13.20
N SER A 11 -1.32 13.13 14.24
CA SER A 11 -2.45 12.37 14.79
C SER A 11 -3.54 13.29 15.34
N ILE A 12 -3.17 14.34 16.08
CA ILE A 12 -4.11 15.36 16.57
C ILE A 12 -4.81 16.05 15.39
N ALA A 13 -4.07 16.46 14.36
CA ALA A 13 -4.62 17.12 13.18
C ALA A 13 -5.62 16.23 12.42
N ILE A 14 -5.38 14.91 12.32
CA ILE A 14 -6.34 13.96 11.73
C ILE A 14 -7.63 13.90 12.55
N ILE A 15 -7.55 13.84 13.88
CA ILE A 15 -8.72 13.80 14.76
C ILE A 15 -9.54 15.09 14.61
N LEU A 16 -8.87 16.25 14.65
CA LEU A 16 -9.52 17.55 14.49
C LEU A 16 -10.11 17.72 13.07
N PHE A 17 -9.46 17.19 12.03
CA PHE A 17 -10.00 17.15 10.68
C PHE A 17 -11.34 16.42 10.64
N LEU A 18 -11.41 15.20 11.17
CA LEU A 18 -12.64 14.40 11.21
C LEU A 18 -13.76 15.12 11.97
N LEU A 19 -13.45 15.69 13.13
CA LEU A 19 -14.41 16.46 13.93
C LEU A 19 -14.87 17.73 13.20
N SER A 20 -14.00 18.39 12.45
CA SER A 20 -14.35 19.60 11.70
C SER A 20 -15.35 19.29 10.58
N VAL A 21 -15.23 18.12 9.93
CA VAL A 21 -16.20 17.63 8.94
C VAL A 21 -17.55 17.40 9.59
N ILE A 22 -17.59 16.81 10.80
CA ILE A 22 -18.83 16.62 11.55
C ILE A 22 -19.47 17.97 11.89
N VAL A 23 -18.70 18.92 12.43
CA VAL A 23 -19.18 20.28 12.73
C VAL A 23 -19.75 20.95 11.48
N GLU A 24 -19.08 20.83 10.33
CA GLU A 24 -19.54 21.38 9.07
C GLU A 24 -20.89 20.77 8.63
N LYS A 25 -21.03 19.45 8.69
CA LYS A 25 -22.28 18.76 8.31
C LYS A 25 -23.42 19.05 9.28
N VAL A 26 -23.16 19.12 10.58
CA VAL A 26 -24.16 19.49 11.59
C VAL A 26 -24.59 20.95 11.41
N THR A 27 -23.66 21.85 11.13
CA THR A 27 -23.97 23.26 10.83
C THR A 27 -24.84 23.38 9.58
N GLN A 28 -24.50 22.66 8.50
CA GLN A 28 -25.31 22.60 7.28
C GLN A 28 -26.69 22.02 7.53
N LEU A 29 -26.80 20.98 8.36
CA LEU A 29 -28.07 20.35 8.74
C LEU A 29 -28.96 21.32 9.51
N ILE A 30 -28.43 21.96 10.55
CA ILE A 30 -29.16 22.96 11.35
C ILE A 30 -29.60 24.12 10.46
N ARG A 31 -28.75 24.59 9.56
CA ARG A 31 -29.10 25.63 8.58
C ARG A 31 -30.21 25.18 7.62
N LYS A 32 -30.21 23.93 7.18
CA LYS A 32 -31.24 23.40 6.27
C LYS A 32 -32.60 23.23 6.96
N TYR A 33 -32.61 22.77 8.22
CA TYR A 33 -33.82 22.38 8.95
C TYR A 33 -34.27 23.38 10.04
N SER A 34 -33.51 24.44 10.29
CA SER A 34 -33.90 25.56 11.15
C SER A 34 -35.33 26.10 10.88
N PRO A 35 -35.87 26.12 9.64
CA PRO A 35 -37.26 26.53 9.41
C PRO A 35 -38.32 25.61 10.05
N PHE A 36 -38.00 24.34 10.27
CA PHE A 36 -38.91 23.32 10.78
C PHE A 36 -38.84 23.15 12.31
N ILE A 37 -37.71 23.49 12.91
CA ILE A 37 -37.54 23.48 14.37
C ILE A 37 -38.02 24.84 14.89
N ARG A 38 -39.34 24.99 15.09
CA ARG A 38 -39.91 26.06 15.93
C ARG A 38 -40.03 25.53 17.36
N PRO A 39 -38.99 25.63 18.21
CA PRO A 39 -39.16 25.25 19.62
C PRO A 39 -40.20 26.19 20.24
N GLY A 40 -41.10 25.64 21.06
CA GLY A 40 -42.19 26.37 21.69
C GLY A 40 -41.75 27.69 22.35
N ASN A 41 -42.68 28.66 22.35
CA ASN A 41 -42.54 30.10 22.68
C ASN A 41 -41.68 30.52 23.89
N LEU A 42 -41.22 29.62 24.75
CA LEU A 42 -40.53 29.95 26.01
C LEU A 42 -39.01 30.14 25.85
N LEU A 43 -38.32 29.25 25.14
CA LEU A 43 -36.86 29.32 24.93
C LEU A 43 -36.45 30.29 23.81
N TYR A 44 -37.38 30.62 22.91
CA TYR A 44 -37.13 31.50 21.77
C TYR A 44 -37.01 32.99 22.20
N LYS A 45 -37.65 33.39 23.31
CA LYS A 45 -37.75 34.82 23.68
C LYS A 45 -36.50 35.44 24.31
N THR A 46 -35.59 34.66 24.90
CA THR A 46 -34.57 35.22 25.81
C THR A 46 -33.16 35.36 25.25
N PHE A 47 -32.70 34.56 24.27
CA PHE A 47 -31.33 34.70 23.75
C PHE A 47 -31.14 34.28 22.26
N ALA A 48 -31.82 33.22 21.82
CA ALA A 48 -31.61 32.65 20.47
C ALA A 48 -32.19 33.49 19.32
N THR A 49 -33.19 34.35 19.57
CA THR A 49 -33.88 35.15 18.54
C THR A 49 -33.05 36.23 17.88
N ARG A 50 -32.01 36.76 18.55
CA ARG A 50 -31.24 37.89 18.04
C ARG A 50 -30.12 37.46 17.10
N ILE A 51 -29.54 36.29 17.33
CA ILE A 51 -28.35 35.80 16.61
C ILE A 51 -28.72 34.94 15.38
N TRP A 52 -29.92 34.36 15.31
CA TRP A 52 -30.24 33.29 14.33
C TRP A 52 -31.30 33.68 13.29
N ARG A 53 -31.54 34.98 13.09
CA ARG A 53 -32.65 35.45 12.25
C ARG A 53 -32.32 35.45 10.75
N ASN A 54 -31.04 35.43 10.35
CA ASN A 54 -30.64 35.55 8.94
C ASN A 54 -29.94 34.32 8.35
N VAL A 55 -29.62 33.30 9.16
CA VAL A 55 -28.93 32.04 8.75
C VAL A 55 -29.56 31.35 7.53
N ASN A 56 -30.88 31.48 7.32
CA ASN A 56 -31.63 30.81 6.24
C ASN A 56 -31.79 31.61 4.94
N ARG A 57 -31.40 32.88 4.91
CA ARG A 57 -31.68 33.72 3.75
C ARG A 57 -30.59 33.56 2.69
N LYS A 58 -30.94 33.02 1.51
CA LYS A 58 -30.03 32.88 0.35
C LYS A 58 -29.44 34.24 -0.03
N SER A 59 -28.14 34.28 -0.30
CA SER A 59 -27.34 35.52 -0.42
C SER A 59 -27.42 36.20 -1.80
N ASN A 60 -28.19 35.65 -2.74
CA ASN A 60 -28.06 35.97 -4.16
C ASN A 60 -28.43 37.42 -4.54
N ASP A 61 -29.11 38.19 -3.67
CA ASP A 61 -29.61 39.53 -4.01
C ASP A 61 -29.33 40.60 -2.93
N ARG A 62 -28.25 40.42 -2.16
CA ARG A 62 -28.03 41.21 -0.94
C ARG A 62 -26.79 42.10 -1.02
N GLY A 63 -26.96 43.34 -0.55
CA GLY A 63 -25.89 44.29 -0.33
C GLY A 63 -24.79 43.72 0.59
N PRO A 64 -23.55 44.24 0.47
CA PRO A 64 -22.36 43.69 1.12
C PRO A 64 -22.47 43.58 2.65
N GLU A 65 -23.21 44.47 3.31
CA GLU A 65 -23.41 44.42 4.76
C GLU A 65 -24.21 43.21 5.24
N GLN A 66 -25.20 42.77 4.47
CA GLN A 66 -26.02 41.62 4.85
C GLN A 66 -25.26 40.30 4.68
N LYS A 67 -24.37 40.21 3.68
CA LYS A 67 -23.47 39.06 3.51
C LYS A 67 -22.54 38.91 4.70
N LYS A 68 -21.90 40.00 5.14
CA LYS A 68 -21.06 40.03 6.35
C LYS A 68 -21.81 39.60 7.62
N LYS A 69 -23.08 40.00 7.76
CA LYS A 69 -23.91 39.57 8.91
C LYS A 69 -24.20 38.07 8.87
N ILE A 70 -24.59 37.53 7.71
CA ILE A 70 -24.83 36.08 7.55
C ILE A 70 -23.56 35.28 7.82
N GLU A 71 -22.42 35.70 7.31
CA GLU A 71 -21.12 35.04 7.56
C GLU A 71 -20.82 34.99 9.05
N ARG A 72 -20.96 36.10 9.78
CA ARG A 72 -20.79 36.14 11.24
C ARG A 72 -21.74 35.17 11.96
N GLU A 73 -23.02 35.16 11.60
CA GLU A 73 -24.01 34.26 12.21
C GLU A 73 -23.64 32.78 11.97
N VAL A 74 -23.19 32.44 10.76
CA VAL A 74 -22.74 31.08 10.42
C VAL A 74 -21.46 30.72 11.18
N THR A 75 -20.48 31.62 11.28
CA THR A 75 -19.24 31.38 12.05
C THR A 75 -19.54 31.18 13.54
N SER A 76 -20.41 32.00 14.13
CA SER A 76 -20.83 31.83 15.52
C SER A 76 -21.58 30.51 15.74
N LEU A 77 -22.42 30.11 14.78
CA LEU A 77 -23.11 28.82 14.84
C LEU A 77 -22.11 27.65 14.81
N SER A 78 -21.15 27.68 13.87
CA SER A 78 -20.09 26.67 13.79
C SER A 78 -19.26 26.62 15.08
N LEU A 79 -19.00 27.76 15.72
CA LEU A 79 -18.27 27.81 17.01
C LEU A 79 -19.04 27.11 18.12
N ILE A 80 -20.34 27.40 18.26
CA ILE A 80 -21.17 26.77 19.29
C ILE A 80 -21.24 25.26 19.07
N ILE A 81 -21.45 24.82 17.82
CA ILE A 81 -21.47 23.41 17.46
C ILE A 81 -20.10 22.77 17.71
N GLY A 82 -19.00 23.46 17.37
CA GLY A 82 -17.63 23.01 17.61
C GLY A 82 -17.36 22.77 19.09
N ILE A 83 -17.73 23.72 19.96
CA ILE A 83 -17.59 23.59 21.41
C ILE A 83 -18.44 22.42 21.93
N LEU A 84 -19.67 22.28 21.45
CA LEU A 84 -20.57 21.19 21.84
C LEU A 84 -20.02 19.81 21.43
N ILE A 85 -19.53 19.69 20.19
CA ILE A 85 -18.90 18.46 19.70
C ILE A 85 -17.63 18.16 20.50
N ALA A 86 -16.77 19.15 20.74
CA ALA A 86 -15.57 18.97 21.55
C ALA A 86 -15.90 18.49 22.98
N GLY A 87 -16.97 19.00 23.59
CA GLY A 87 -17.44 18.53 24.90
C GLY A 87 -18.04 17.12 24.89
N ILE A 88 -18.84 16.77 23.88
CA ILE A 88 -19.42 15.42 23.73
C ILE A 88 -18.31 14.37 23.61
N PHE A 89 -17.30 14.66 22.80
CA PHE A 89 -16.18 13.74 22.55
C PHE A 89 -15.02 13.86 23.57
N HIS A 90 -15.17 14.69 24.60
CA HIS A 90 -14.13 14.94 25.63
C HIS A 90 -12.76 15.28 25.02
N ILE A 91 -12.72 16.22 24.08
CA ILE A 91 -11.46 16.54 23.39
C ILE A 91 -10.61 17.50 24.23
N ASP A 92 -9.76 16.93 25.09
CA ASP A 92 -8.71 17.67 25.79
C ASP A 92 -7.42 17.79 24.94
N LEU A 93 -7.30 18.88 24.20
CA LEU A 93 -6.13 19.21 23.36
C LEU A 93 -4.82 19.23 24.17
N PHE A 94 -4.86 19.70 25.43
CA PHE A 94 -3.65 19.74 26.26
C PHE A 94 -3.22 18.36 26.71
N GLU A 95 -4.18 17.47 26.98
CA GLU A 95 -3.89 16.09 27.34
C GLU A 95 -3.47 15.26 26.11
N MET A 96 -4.09 15.50 24.95
CA MET A 96 -3.66 14.91 23.68
C MET A 96 -2.19 15.19 23.34
N LEU A 97 -1.70 16.38 23.66
CA LEU A 97 -0.29 16.76 23.46
C LEU A 97 0.69 16.05 24.40
N LYS A 98 0.21 15.54 25.54
CA LYS A 98 1.04 14.85 26.55
C LYS A 98 1.10 13.35 26.33
N GLN A 99 0.07 12.77 25.73
CA GLN A 99 -0.03 11.34 25.53
C GLN A 99 0.77 10.87 24.29
N PRO A 100 1.38 9.67 24.36
CA PRO A 100 2.06 9.08 23.21
C PRO A 100 1.07 8.70 22.08
N ASP A 101 -0.17 8.36 22.43
CA ASP A 101 -1.27 8.18 21.47
C ASP A 101 -2.44 9.12 21.81
N PRO A 102 -2.65 10.18 21.01
CA PRO A 102 -3.76 11.13 21.21
C PRO A 102 -5.15 10.49 21.13
N ARG A 103 -5.29 9.31 20.51
CA ARG A 103 -6.58 8.61 20.35
C ARG A 103 -7.14 8.11 21.67
N MET A 104 -6.27 7.86 22.65
CA MET A 104 -6.63 7.37 23.98
C MET A 104 -7.33 8.43 24.84
N VAL A 105 -7.32 9.70 24.41
CA VAL A 105 -7.89 10.84 25.14
C VAL A 105 -9.31 11.16 24.64
N ILE A 106 -9.77 10.49 23.58
CA ILE A 106 -11.09 10.72 23.01
C ILE A 106 -12.12 9.91 23.81
N PHE A 107 -13.29 10.51 24.03
CA PHE A 107 -14.41 9.99 24.81
C PHE A 107 -14.21 10.03 26.31
N TRP A 108 -15.34 10.04 27.00
CA TRP A 108 -15.39 9.99 28.46
C TRP A 108 -15.18 8.55 28.91
N ASP A 109 -14.00 8.26 29.46
CA ASP A 109 -13.73 7.00 30.18
C ASP A 109 -12.88 7.28 31.43
N PRO A 110 -13.47 7.29 32.64
CA PRO A 110 -14.87 7.07 32.99
C PRO A 110 -15.79 8.29 32.73
N LEU A 111 -17.10 8.13 32.95
CA LEU A 111 -18.08 9.23 32.86
C LEU A 111 -17.69 10.42 33.76
N PRO A 112 -17.95 11.67 33.32
CA PRO A 112 -17.57 12.86 34.07
C PRO A 112 -18.24 12.94 35.45
N THR A 113 -17.47 13.37 36.44
CA THR A 113 -18.02 13.87 37.71
C THR A 113 -18.27 15.37 37.60
N PHE A 114 -19.10 15.94 38.48
CA PHE A 114 -19.38 17.38 38.44
C PHE A 114 -18.11 18.25 38.61
N SER A 115 -17.13 17.76 39.37
CA SER A 115 -15.84 18.44 39.54
C SER A 115 -15.00 18.45 38.27
N THR A 116 -15.04 17.39 37.45
CA THR A 116 -14.28 17.38 36.18
C THR A 116 -14.92 18.32 35.15
N LEU A 117 -16.25 18.48 35.16
CA LEU A 117 -16.94 19.46 34.30
C LEU A 117 -16.61 20.92 34.62
N LEU A 118 -16.17 21.21 35.86
CA LEU A 118 -15.77 22.54 36.30
C LEU A 118 -14.25 22.78 36.25
N ASP A 119 -13.47 21.81 35.76
CA ASP A 119 -12.04 21.99 35.59
C ASP A 119 -11.78 23.07 34.51
N PHE A 120 -11.18 24.19 34.94
CA PHE A 120 -10.84 25.29 34.06
C PHE A 120 -9.92 24.85 32.90
N ARG A 121 -9.02 23.90 33.15
CA ARG A 121 -8.12 23.37 32.10
C ARG A 121 -8.94 22.67 31.01
N LEU A 122 -9.88 21.81 31.41
CA LEU A 122 -10.74 21.10 30.50
C LEU A 122 -11.66 22.07 29.73
N LEU A 123 -12.26 23.03 30.41
CA LEU A 123 -13.11 24.06 29.78
C LEU A 123 -12.33 24.91 28.77
N ALA A 124 -11.10 25.34 29.12
CA ALA A 124 -10.23 26.07 28.22
C ALA A 124 -9.84 25.22 27.00
N SER A 125 -9.55 23.94 27.22
CA SER A 125 -9.25 23.01 26.14
C SER A 125 -10.44 22.79 25.21
N ILE A 126 -11.63 22.51 25.73
CA ILE A 126 -12.85 22.34 24.93
C ILE A 126 -13.15 23.61 24.13
N GLY A 127 -13.01 24.78 24.76
CA GLY A 127 -13.17 26.07 24.09
C GLY A 127 -12.19 26.28 22.94
N LEU A 128 -10.92 25.97 23.16
CA LEU A 128 -9.86 26.08 22.15
C LEU A 128 -10.06 25.07 21.01
N THR A 129 -10.38 23.82 21.32
CA THR A 129 -10.73 22.80 20.32
C THR A 129 -11.92 23.26 19.50
N GLY A 130 -13.01 23.67 20.15
CA GLY A 130 -14.21 24.16 19.47
C GLY A 130 -13.90 25.34 18.55
N PHE A 131 -13.01 26.25 18.96
CA PHE A 131 -12.49 27.32 18.12
C PHE A 131 -11.74 26.79 16.89
N PHE A 132 -10.81 25.85 17.04
CA PHE A 132 -10.09 25.25 15.91
C PHE A 132 -11.03 24.54 14.92
N LEU A 133 -12.07 23.85 15.42
CA LEU A 133 -13.04 23.18 14.56
C LEU A 133 -13.83 24.16 13.66
N THR A 134 -13.87 25.46 14.00
CA THR A 134 -14.53 26.48 13.16
C THR A 134 -13.80 26.81 11.87
N PHE A 135 -12.49 26.54 11.79
CA PHE A 135 -11.72 26.76 10.57
C PHE A 135 -12.13 25.81 9.43
N GLY A 136 -12.82 24.72 9.77
CA GLY A 136 -13.39 23.77 8.82
C GLY A 136 -12.36 22.81 8.21
N SER A 137 -12.89 21.87 7.43
CA SER A 137 -12.14 20.75 6.87
C SER A 137 -10.97 21.17 5.95
N LYS A 138 -11.13 22.25 5.19
CA LYS A 138 -10.10 22.77 4.30
C LYS A 138 -8.83 23.20 5.05
N PHE A 139 -8.97 23.90 6.18
CA PHE A 139 -7.82 24.33 6.98
C PHE A 139 -6.99 23.14 7.48
N PHE A 140 -7.65 22.11 8.00
CA PHE A 140 -6.95 20.93 8.51
C PHE A 140 -6.35 20.07 7.39
N HIS A 141 -6.96 20.03 6.22
CA HIS A 141 -6.35 19.43 5.04
C HIS A 141 -5.01 20.12 4.70
N ASP A 142 -5.02 21.45 4.58
CA ASP A 142 -3.81 22.23 4.29
C ASP A 142 -2.75 22.08 5.40
N LEU A 143 -3.18 22.02 6.68
CA LEU A 143 -2.29 21.79 7.82
C LEU A 143 -1.68 20.38 7.78
N LEU A 144 -2.45 19.34 7.46
CA LEU A 144 -1.97 17.98 7.33
C LEU A 144 -0.93 17.86 6.22
N ASP A 145 -1.19 18.46 5.06
CA ASP A 145 -0.23 18.51 3.95
C ASP A 145 1.08 19.15 4.40
N MET A 146 1.02 20.28 5.10
CA MET A 146 2.20 20.94 5.66
C MET A 146 2.95 20.06 6.67
N LEU A 147 2.25 19.40 7.59
CA LEU A 147 2.87 18.52 8.59
C LEU A 147 3.54 17.31 7.95
N TYR A 148 2.94 16.71 6.93
CA TYR A 148 3.55 15.61 6.17
C TYR A 148 4.76 16.08 5.36
N GLN A 149 4.72 17.27 4.78
CA GLN A 149 5.88 17.88 4.13
C GLN A 149 7.02 18.09 5.14
N VAL A 150 6.74 18.69 6.31
CA VAL A 150 7.74 18.88 7.38
C VAL A 150 8.30 17.55 7.85
N LYS A 151 7.48 16.50 7.97
CA LYS A 151 7.94 15.14 8.33
C LYS A 151 8.88 14.56 7.29
N ASN A 152 8.56 14.73 6.01
CA ASN A 152 9.43 14.30 4.92
C ASN A 152 10.74 15.09 4.90
N ILE A 153 10.69 16.41 5.11
CA ILE A 153 11.88 17.27 5.21
C ILE A 153 12.75 16.86 6.39
N LYS A 154 12.17 16.69 7.60
CA LYS A 154 12.91 16.24 8.80
C LYS A 154 13.60 14.90 8.57
N ARG A 155 12.93 13.94 7.91
CA ARG A 155 13.52 12.64 7.56
C ARG A 155 14.71 12.80 6.60
N LYS A 156 14.59 13.69 5.61
CA LYS A 156 15.66 13.97 4.66
C LYS A 156 16.81 14.73 5.31
N LEU A 157 16.56 15.77 6.10
CA LEU A 157 17.59 16.49 6.86
C LEU A 157 18.38 15.61 7.83
N ALA A 158 17.85 14.45 8.24
CA ALA A 158 18.59 13.48 9.03
C ALA A 158 19.53 12.58 8.21
N ASP A 159 19.42 12.58 6.87
CA ASP A 159 20.32 11.89 5.94
C ASP A 159 21.63 12.69 5.83
N GLU A 160 22.76 12.00 5.98
CA GLU A 160 24.11 12.56 5.82
C GLU A 160 24.29 13.19 4.42
N ASN A 161 23.60 12.64 3.41
CA ASN A 161 23.66 13.15 2.03
C ASN A 161 23.04 14.55 1.85
N THR A 162 22.18 14.98 2.77
CA THR A 162 21.48 16.27 2.67
C THR A 162 22.40 17.46 2.83
N PHE A 163 23.50 17.28 3.56
CA PHE A 163 24.48 18.34 3.82
C PHE A 163 25.55 18.44 2.72
N ASN A 164 25.47 17.61 1.68
CA ASN A 164 26.39 17.62 0.54
C ASN A 164 25.89 18.49 -0.63
N ALA A 165 24.76 19.20 -0.48
CA ALA A 165 24.28 20.14 -1.49
C ALA A 165 25.11 21.44 -1.45
N GLU A 166 25.61 21.87 -2.60
CA GLU A 166 26.38 23.11 -2.73
C GLU A 166 25.47 24.34 -2.83
N ASP A 167 24.23 24.16 -3.30
CA ASP A 167 23.24 25.22 -3.48
C ASP A 167 21.80 24.78 -3.15
N ILE A 168 20.89 25.77 -3.11
CA ILE A 168 19.47 25.57 -2.79
C ILE A 168 18.72 24.76 -3.84
N GLU A 169 19.15 24.82 -5.10
CA GLU A 169 18.48 24.14 -6.20
C GLU A 169 18.74 22.64 -6.17
N GLN A 170 19.98 22.24 -5.87
CA GLN A 170 20.39 20.87 -5.58
C GLN A 170 19.61 20.32 -4.39
N PHE A 171 19.57 21.08 -3.29
CA PHE A 171 18.79 20.69 -2.11
C PHE A 171 17.31 20.47 -2.43
N ASP A 172 16.69 21.36 -3.20
CA ASP A 172 15.27 21.23 -3.60
C ASP A 172 15.03 20.03 -4.52
N GLU A 173 15.95 19.72 -5.44
CA GLU A 173 15.88 18.50 -6.26
C GLU A 173 15.92 17.25 -5.37
N TYR A 174 16.87 17.18 -4.44
CA TYR A 174 16.96 16.05 -3.52
C TYR A 174 15.72 15.93 -2.62
N VAL A 175 15.19 17.05 -2.11
CA VAL A 175 14.01 17.07 -1.22
C VAL A 175 12.71 16.74 -1.97
N SER A 176 12.60 17.06 -3.25
CA SER A 176 11.43 16.70 -4.07
C SER A 176 11.48 15.26 -4.59
N LYS A 177 12.66 14.72 -4.90
CA LYS A 177 12.80 13.37 -5.48
C LYS A 177 12.51 12.25 -4.47
N ARG A 178 11.75 11.23 -4.87
CA ARG A 178 11.54 10.04 -4.03
C ARG A 178 12.83 9.21 -4.01
N TYR A 179 13.21 8.72 -2.83
CA TYR A 179 14.48 7.97 -2.67
C TYR A 179 14.55 6.72 -3.56
N GLY A 180 13.42 6.05 -3.82
CA GLY A 180 13.38 4.94 -4.78
C GLY A 180 13.81 5.35 -6.20
N SER A 181 13.51 6.58 -6.64
CA SER A 181 13.99 7.11 -7.93
C SER A 181 15.50 7.35 -7.91
N ILE A 182 16.02 7.88 -6.80
CA ILE A 182 17.47 8.09 -6.61
C ILE A 182 18.23 6.75 -6.72
N ILE A 183 17.67 5.67 -6.18
CA ILE A 183 18.25 4.32 -6.30
C ILE A 183 18.23 3.82 -7.74
N GLN A 184 17.14 4.05 -8.49
CA GLN A 184 17.10 3.67 -9.91
C GLN A 184 18.12 4.45 -10.74
N ASP A 185 18.26 5.75 -10.47
CA ASP A 185 19.29 6.58 -11.10
C ASP A 185 20.68 6.04 -10.76
N ALA A 186 20.94 5.71 -9.49
CA ALA A 186 22.20 5.13 -9.05
C ALA A 186 22.53 3.81 -9.75
N ILE A 187 21.54 2.92 -9.88
CA ILE A 187 21.66 1.67 -10.63
C ILE A 187 21.97 1.94 -12.10
N SER A 188 21.25 2.86 -12.74
CA SER A 188 21.41 3.16 -14.16
C SER A 188 22.80 3.76 -14.48
N GLN A 189 23.29 4.66 -13.63
CA GLN A 189 24.58 5.34 -13.80
C GLN A 189 25.77 4.40 -13.53
N ASN A 190 25.58 3.37 -12.71
CA ASN A 190 26.65 2.48 -12.25
C ASN A 190 26.44 1.01 -12.65
N LEU A 191 25.60 0.73 -13.65
CA LEU A 191 25.18 -0.63 -13.99
C LEU A 191 26.36 -1.58 -14.26
N SER A 192 27.41 -1.08 -14.93
CA SER A 192 28.63 -1.85 -15.23
C SER A 192 29.42 -2.24 -13.98
N ALA A 193 29.48 -1.35 -12.98
CA ALA A 193 30.14 -1.61 -11.70
C ALA A 193 29.30 -2.52 -10.79
N LEU A 194 27.97 -2.43 -10.88
CA LEU A 194 27.02 -3.18 -10.04
C LEU A 194 26.64 -4.55 -10.59
N SER A 195 27.06 -4.88 -11.80
CA SER A 195 26.80 -6.17 -12.45
C SER A 195 28.09 -6.97 -12.72
N PRO A 196 28.97 -7.20 -11.71
CA PRO A 196 30.17 -8.00 -11.91
C PRO A 196 29.80 -9.46 -12.24
N LYS A 197 30.75 -10.17 -12.86
CA LYS A 197 30.64 -11.63 -13.09
C LYS A 197 30.34 -12.34 -11.76
N GLY A 198 29.31 -13.18 -11.75
CA GLY A 198 28.86 -13.90 -10.55
C GLY A 198 27.67 -13.29 -9.81
N THR A 199 27.07 -12.22 -10.35
CA THR A 199 25.73 -11.78 -9.96
C THR A 199 24.66 -12.71 -10.53
N MET A 200 23.66 -13.06 -9.73
CA MET A 200 22.54 -13.93 -10.17
C MET A 200 21.37 -13.16 -10.77
N ALA A 201 21.22 -11.92 -10.34
CA ALA A 201 20.13 -11.06 -10.71
C ALA A 201 20.68 -9.64 -10.89
N PRO A 202 20.05 -8.83 -11.73
CA PRO A 202 20.44 -7.45 -11.89
C PRO A 202 20.27 -6.67 -10.57
N PRO A 203 21.07 -5.62 -10.32
CA PRO A 203 20.97 -4.80 -9.11
C PRO A 203 19.58 -4.18 -9.00
N MET A 204 19.00 -4.16 -7.80
CA MET A 204 17.60 -3.75 -7.62
C MET A 204 17.41 -2.88 -6.37
N HIS A 205 16.28 -2.18 -6.27
CA HIS A 205 15.95 -1.42 -5.06
C HIS A 205 15.60 -2.38 -3.92
N GLY A 206 16.36 -2.35 -2.83
CA GLY A 206 16.04 -3.07 -1.60
C GLY A 206 16.06 -2.17 -0.38
N LYS A 207 16.00 -2.81 0.79
CA LYS A 207 16.24 -2.16 2.07
C LYS A 207 17.21 -2.98 2.90
N MET A 208 18.02 -2.33 3.72
CA MET A 208 18.94 -3.00 4.66
C MET A 208 18.80 -2.42 6.06
N MET A 209 19.23 -3.19 7.06
CA MET A 209 19.30 -2.70 8.44
C MET A 209 20.64 -1.97 8.63
N GLU A 210 20.59 -0.67 8.85
CA GLU A 210 21.76 0.14 9.18
C GLU A 210 21.51 0.85 10.51
N LYS A 211 22.39 0.61 11.51
CA LYS A 211 22.28 1.20 12.85
C LYS A 211 20.89 1.01 13.50
N GLY A 212 20.27 -0.15 13.29
CA GLY A 212 18.94 -0.47 13.83
C GLY A 212 17.75 0.16 13.10
N LYS A 213 17.98 0.86 11.98
CA LYS A 213 16.94 1.43 11.12
C LYS A 213 16.95 0.76 9.76
N LEU A 214 15.77 0.61 9.18
CA LEU A 214 15.61 0.11 7.83
C LEU A 214 15.84 1.26 6.84
N VAL A 215 16.90 1.17 6.04
CA VAL A 215 17.29 2.18 5.06
C VAL A 215 17.16 1.63 3.64
N ASP A 216 16.83 2.50 2.70
CA ASP A 216 16.77 2.17 1.27
C ASP A 216 18.18 1.97 0.70
N CYS A 217 18.39 0.94 -0.11
CA CYS A 217 19.70 0.56 -0.64
C CYS A 217 19.61 -0.09 -2.03
N ILE A 218 20.75 -0.23 -2.71
CA ILE A 218 20.91 -1.10 -3.88
C ILE A 218 21.15 -2.52 -3.37
N ASP A 219 20.26 -3.44 -3.69
CA ASP A 219 20.38 -4.86 -3.35
C ASP A 219 21.06 -5.60 -4.51
N ILE A 220 22.19 -6.25 -4.24
CA ILE A 220 22.96 -7.02 -5.23
C ILE A 220 23.09 -8.45 -4.74
N ARG A 221 22.76 -9.40 -5.62
CA ARG A 221 22.74 -10.82 -5.30
C ARG A 221 23.94 -11.52 -5.88
N VAL A 222 24.77 -12.06 -5.00
CA VAL A 222 26.07 -12.64 -5.37
C VAL A 222 26.12 -14.12 -5.05
N ILE A 223 26.70 -14.91 -5.95
CA ILE A 223 26.99 -16.32 -5.70
C ILE A 223 28.23 -16.38 -4.80
N THR A 224 28.05 -16.93 -3.59
CA THR A 224 28.96 -16.90 -2.44
C THR A 224 30.41 -17.38 -2.67
N ARG A 225 30.79 -17.88 -3.85
CA ARG A 225 32.12 -18.51 -4.08
C ARG A 225 33.25 -17.53 -4.36
N THR A 226 32.96 -16.34 -4.85
CA THR A 226 33.94 -15.25 -5.07
C THR A 226 33.18 -13.93 -5.02
N SER A 227 32.96 -13.35 -3.83
CA SER A 227 32.31 -12.04 -3.77
C SER A 227 33.22 -11.02 -4.47
N PRO A 228 32.77 -10.41 -5.59
CA PRO A 228 33.50 -9.28 -6.14
C PRO A 228 33.60 -8.19 -5.07
N ILE A 229 34.73 -7.49 -5.01
CA ILE A 229 34.90 -6.33 -4.14
C ILE A 229 33.98 -5.23 -4.69
N LEU A 230 32.72 -5.25 -4.24
CA LEU A 230 31.73 -4.22 -4.55
C LEU A 230 31.84 -3.11 -3.50
N PRO A 231 31.73 -1.84 -3.90
CA PRO A 231 31.78 -0.74 -2.95
C PRO A 231 30.54 -0.79 -2.05
N SER A 232 30.70 -0.44 -0.77
CA SER A 232 29.60 -0.40 0.20
C SER A 232 28.61 0.74 -0.05
N LYS A 233 29.01 1.74 -0.84
CA LYS A 233 28.19 2.85 -1.31
C LYS A 233 28.55 3.19 -2.75
N VAL A 234 27.59 3.72 -3.50
CA VAL A 234 27.76 4.11 -4.90
C VAL A 234 27.32 5.55 -5.06
N GLU A 235 28.08 6.32 -5.83
CA GLU A 235 27.74 7.70 -6.14
C GLU A 235 26.68 7.76 -7.24
N VAL A 236 25.68 8.60 -7.03
CA VAL A 236 24.71 8.98 -8.06
C VAL A 236 24.71 10.49 -8.19
N LYS A 237 24.82 10.96 -9.43
CA LYS A 237 24.74 12.38 -9.76
C LYS A 237 23.32 12.72 -10.17
N LEU A 238 22.68 13.62 -9.42
CA LEU A 238 21.37 14.16 -9.75
C LEU A 238 21.45 15.14 -10.94
N GLU A 239 20.30 15.55 -11.47
CA GLU A 239 20.23 16.37 -12.69
C GLU A 239 20.91 17.73 -12.50
N LYS A 240 20.78 18.33 -11.31
CA LYS A 240 21.45 19.59 -10.94
C LYS A 240 22.87 19.41 -10.41
N GLY A 241 23.42 18.21 -10.54
CA GLY A 241 24.83 17.92 -10.28
C GLY A 241 25.16 17.48 -8.86
N GLN A 242 24.20 17.50 -7.93
CA GLN A 242 24.43 16.99 -6.57
C GLN A 242 24.82 15.51 -6.61
N VAL A 243 25.87 15.15 -5.86
CA VAL A 243 26.32 13.76 -5.72
C VAL A 243 25.80 13.18 -4.41
N ILE A 244 25.16 12.02 -4.50
CA ILE A 244 24.58 11.29 -3.36
C ILE A 244 25.23 9.93 -3.25
N LEU A 245 25.54 9.50 -2.03
CA LEU A 245 26.04 8.17 -1.74
C LEU A 245 24.89 7.23 -1.38
N VAL A 246 24.61 6.26 -2.25
CA VAL A 246 23.58 5.25 -2.06
C VAL A 246 24.20 3.97 -1.51
N PRO A 247 23.73 3.42 -0.38
CA PRO A 247 24.29 2.20 0.19
C PRO A 247 24.03 0.97 -0.69
N VAL A 248 24.96 0.02 -0.66
CA VAL A 248 24.88 -1.26 -1.37
C VAL A 248 24.77 -2.39 -0.35
N ASN A 249 23.74 -3.21 -0.47
CA ASN A 249 23.52 -4.41 0.31
C ASN A 249 23.85 -5.64 -0.54
N LEU A 250 24.79 -6.45 -0.07
CA LEU A 250 25.16 -7.71 -0.72
C LEU A 250 24.37 -8.86 -0.09
N VAL A 251 23.58 -9.55 -0.91
CA VAL A 251 22.79 -10.71 -0.48
C VAL A 251 23.41 -11.98 -1.06
N PRO A 252 24.01 -12.85 -0.23
CA PRO A 252 24.53 -14.11 -0.71
C PRO A 252 23.38 -15.03 -1.12
N VAL A 253 23.49 -15.62 -2.30
CA VAL A 253 22.48 -16.51 -2.88
C VAL A 253 23.08 -17.83 -3.33
N GLN A 254 22.27 -18.90 -3.32
CA GLN A 254 22.67 -20.18 -3.88
C GLN A 254 22.49 -20.11 -5.40
N GLY A 255 23.54 -20.45 -6.15
CA GLY A 255 23.72 -20.16 -7.59
C GLY A 255 22.76 -20.81 -8.59
N ASN A 256 21.58 -21.26 -8.18
CA ASN A 256 20.60 -21.88 -9.08
C ASN A 256 19.63 -20.80 -9.61
N PRO A 257 19.42 -20.72 -10.93
CA PRO A 257 18.42 -19.80 -11.48
C PRO A 257 17.02 -20.19 -10.98
N PRO A 258 16.09 -19.23 -10.87
CA PRO A 258 14.70 -19.51 -10.58
C PRO A 258 14.10 -20.49 -11.59
N THR A 259 13.39 -21.50 -11.10
CA THR A 259 12.67 -22.46 -11.95
C THR A 259 11.18 -22.25 -11.81
N VAL A 260 10.43 -22.42 -12.90
CA VAL A 260 8.98 -22.54 -12.80
C VAL A 260 8.65 -23.65 -11.80
N GLN A 261 7.70 -23.38 -10.92
CA GLN A 261 7.33 -24.32 -9.88
C GLN A 261 6.35 -25.33 -10.45
N SER A 262 6.86 -26.24 -11.29
CA SER A 262 6.07 -27.24 -11.97
C SER A 262 6.32 -28.62 -11.34
N GLN A 263 5.31 -29.13 -10.63
CA GLN A 263 5.09 -30.52 -10.13
C GLN A 263 4.24 -30.50 -8.85
N GLN A 264 3.06 -31.15 -8.83
CA GLN A 264 2.12 -31.26 -7.70
C GLN A 264 1.59 -29.93 -7.10
N GLY A 265 0.49 -29.45 -7.69
CA GLY A 265 -0.33 -28.30 -7.28
C GLY A 265 -1.83 -28.61 -7.36
N ASP A 266 -2.73 -27.67 -7.00
CA ASP A 266 -4.19 -27.86 -7.15
C ASP A 266 -4.50 -28.08 -8.63
N PRO A 267 -4.83 -29.30 -9.07
CA PRO A 267 -4.43 -29.74 -10.39
C PRO A 267 -5.17 -29.00 -11.47
N VAL A 268 -4.54 -27.93 -11.96
CA VAL A 268 -4.89 -27.23 -13.17
C VAL A 268 -3.84 -27.58 -14.20
N GLY A 269 -4.28 -28.05 -15.36
CA GLY A 269 -3.39 -28.52 -16.40
C GLY A 269 -4.13 -29.01 -17.64
N LEU A 270 -3.36 -29.39 -18.66
CA LEU A 270 -3.85 -29.90 -19.93
C LEU A 270 -4.39 -31.33 -19.78
N GLY A 271 -5.71 -31.48 -19.65
CA GLY A 271 -6.38 -32.78 -19.59
C GLY A 271 -6.17 -33.54 -18.26
N SER A 272 -6.70 -34.77 -18.18
CA SER A 272 -6.66 -35.60 -16.97
C SER A 272 -5.30 -36.24 -16.65
N ASN A 273 -4.35 -36.13 -17.59
CA ASN A 273 -3.02 -36.74 -17.51
C ASN A 273 -1.90 -35.68 -17.57
N SER A 274 -2.15 -34.44 -17.15
CA SER A 274 -1.09 -33.43 -17.14
C SER A 274 0.03 -33.88 -16.21
N THR A 275 1.26 -33.89 -16.73
CA THR A 275 2.46 -34.18 -15.95
C THR A 275 2.82 -33.03 -15.01
N LEU A 276 2.21 -31.86 -15.23
CA LEU A 276 2.39 -30.65 -14.45
C LEU A 276 1.04 -30.15 -13.96
N ASP A 277 1.02 -29.80 -12.68
CA ASP A 277 -0.13 -29.25 -11.96
C ASP A 277 0.28 -27.88 -11.45
N GLY A 278 -0.53 -26.84 -11.72
CA GLY A 278 -0.42 -25.52 -11.10
C GLY A 278 -1.32 -25.36 -9.89
N THR A 279 -1.59 -24.12 -9.46
CA THR A 279 -2.53 -23.74 -8.41
C THR A 279 -3.40 -22.58 -8.90
N ILE A 280 -4.64 -22.48 -8.40
CA ILE A 280 -5.54 -21.35 -8.69
C ILE A 280 -5.27 -20.18 -7.74
N CYS A 281 -5.15 -18.97 -8.26
CA CYS A 281 -4.96 -17.74 -7.47
C CYS A 281 -6.30 -17.29 -6.86
N CYS A 282 -7.22 -16.89 -7.75
CA CYS A 282 -8.50 -16.31 -7.39
C CYS A 282 -9.51 -16.46 -8.55
N GLN A 283 -10.78 -16.23 -8.24
CA GLN A 283 -11.83 -16.10 -9.24
C GLN A 283 -11.88 -14.65 -9.73
N VAL A 284 -12.01 -14.49 -11.04
CA VAL A 284 -12.13 -13.19 -11.68
C VAL A 284 -13.33 -13.17 -12.62
N LYS A 285 -13.86 -11.97 -12.83
CA LYS A 285 -14.87 -11.68 -13.85
C LYS A 285 -14.24 -10.75 -14.88
N ARG A 286 -14.29 -11.15 -16.14
CA ARG A 286 -13.78 -10.34 -17.24
C ARG A 286 -14.78 -9.25 -17.63
N ASN A 287 -14.35 -8.01 -17.77
CA ASN A 287 -15.24 -6.88 -18.03
C ASN A 287 -15.80 -6.91 -19.46
N SER A 288 -14.98 -7.31 -20.44
CA SER A 288 -15.34 -7.30 -21.86
C SER A 288 -16.47 -8.27 -22.23
N ASP A 289 -16.65 -9.39 -21.53
CA ASP A 289 -17.66 -10.39 -21.88
C ASP A 289 -18.34 -11.07 -20.68
N ASP A 290 -18.17 -10.51 -19.48
CA ASP A 290 -18.75 -10.98 -18.22
C ASP A 290 -18.42 -12.45 -17.88
N LYS A 291 -17.44 -13.07 -18.54
CA LYS A 291 -17.06 -14.45 -18.27
C LYS A 291 -16.35 -14.56 -16.94
N LEU A 292 -16.78 -15.54 -16.16
CA LEU A 292 -16.06 -15.98 -14.97
C LEU A 292 -14.87 -16.86 -15.37
N GLY A 293 -13.74 -16.62 -14.75
CA GLY A 293 -12.52 -17.40 -14.92
C GLY A 293 -11.81 -17.61 -13.59
N LEU A 294 -11.08 -18.71 -13.49
CA LEU A 294 -10.09 -18.93 -12.46
C LEU A 294 -8.74 -18.50 -13.01
N LEU A 295 -8.03 -17.66 -12.25
CA LEU A 295 -6.72 -17.16 -12.62
C LEU A 295 -5.63 -18.14 -12.20
N THR A 296 -4.70 -18.44 -13.11
CA THR A 296 -3.50 -19.26 -12.89
C THR A 296 -2.38 -18.85 -13.85
N CYS A 297 -1.25 -19.54 -13.88
CA CYS A 297 -0.15 -19.28 -14.83
C CYS A 297 -0.44 -19.83 -16.23
N SER A 298 0.11 -19.19 -17.27
CA SER A 298 0.04 -19.67 -18.65
C SER A 298 0.92 -20.89 -18.88
N HIS A 299 2.11 -20.95 -18.28
CA HIS A 299 2.97 -22.13 -18.44
C HIS A 299 2.33 -23.42 -17.89
N VAL A 300 1.34 -23.32 -17.00
CA VAL A 300 0.59 -24.47 -16.49
C VAL A 300 -0.28 -25.09 -17.58
N LEU A 301 -0.86 -24.28 -18.46
CA LEU A 301 -1.58 -24.74 -19.66
C LEU A 301 -0.64 -25.47 -20.63
N GLU A 302 0.61 -25.00 -20.75
CA GLU A 302 1.57 -25.44 -21.77
C GLU A 302 2.57 -26.49 -21.28
N GLY A 303 2.27 -27.17 -20.18
CA GLY A 303 3.18 -28.21 -19.66
C GLY A 303 4.57 -27.65 -19.35
N GLY A 304 4.63 -26.45 -18.79
CA GLY A 304 5.86 -25.79 -18.30
C GLY A 304 6.55 -24.91 -19.33
N ASN A 305 6.07 -24.88 -20.58
CA ASN A 305 6.68 -24.12 -21.67
C ASN A 305 6.29 -22.63 -21.60
N SER A 306 7.11 -21.79 -22.19
CA SER A 306 6.94 -20.33 -22.28
C SER A 306 6.07 -19.86 -23.46
N THR A 307 5.21 -20.74 -24.01
CA THR A 307 4.44 -20.46 -25.23
C THR A 307 3.40 -19.36 -25.01
N ASN A 308 3.42 -18.34 -25.87
CA ASN A 308 2.53 -17.18 -25.79
C ASN A 308 1.27 -17.38 -26.65
N HIS A 309 0.09 -17.24 -26.03
CA HIS A 309 -1.20 -17.30 -26.72
C HIS A 309 -1.76 -15.93 -27.13
N PHE A 310 -1.05 -14.83 -26.81
CA PHE A 310 -1.43 -13.47 -27.20
C PHE A 310 -2.85 -13.05 -26.75
N GLY A 311 -3.33 -13.59 -25.64
CA GLY A 311 -4.60 -13.22 -25.03
C GLY A 311 -5.70 -14.24 -25.31
N ASN A 312 -6.76 -13.82 -26.02
CA ASN A 312 -7.95 -14.65 -26.22
C ASN A 312 -7.65 -15.93 -27.00
N ILE A 313 -8.09 -17.07 -26.46
CA ILE A 313 -7.91 -18.39 -27.07
C ILE A 313 -9.21 -18.82 -27.75
N SER A 314 -9.16 -18.99 -29.08
CA SER A 314 -10.27 -19.46 -29.90
C SER A 314 -9.79 -20.47 -30.96
N PRO A 315 -10.28 -21.72 -30.94
CA PRO A 315 -11.19 -22.30 -29.95
C PRO A 315 -10.54 -22.47 -28.58
N SER A 316 -11.31 -22.41 -27.50
CA SER A 316 -10.81 -22.61 -26.14
C SER A 316 -10.15 -23.98 -25.98
N ILE A 317 -9.06 -24.04 -25.20
CA ILE A 317 -8.30 -25.28 -24.96
C ILE A 317 -8.86 -25.99 -23.73
N SER A 318 -9.10 -27.30 -23.84
CA SER A 318 -9.58 -28.11 -22.72
C SER A 318 -8.54 -28.18 -21.61
N GLY A 319 -8.97 -27.90 -20.38
CA GLY A 319 -8.17 -28.06 -19.17
C GLY A 319 -8.92 -28.87 -18.13
N VAL A 320 -8.24 -29.27 -17.08
CA VAL A 320 -8.85 -29.91 -15.90
C VAL A 320 -8.52 -29.07 -14.68
N VAL A 321 -9.43 -29.00 -13.71
CA VAL A 321 -9.20 -28.43 -12.37
C VAL A 321 -9.55 -29.49 -11.32
N ASP A 322 -8.77 -29.57 -10.25
CA ASP A 322 -8.94 -30.58 -9.18
C ASP A 322 -9.03 -32.02 -9.74
N LYS A 323 -8.32 -32.31 -10.86
CA LYS A 323 -8.24 -33.61 -11.55
C LYS A 323 -9.55 -34.18 -12.07
N THR A 324 -10.66 -33.49 -11.83
CA THR A 324 -12.01 -34.03 -11.99
C THR A 324 -12.94 -33.08 -12.74
N LYS A 325 -12.66 -31.78 -12.73
CA LYS A 325 -13.55 -30.76 -13.30
C LYS A 325 -13.01 -30.33 -14.65
N ASN A 326 -13.78 -30.60 -15.70
CA ASN A 326 -13.44 -30.16 -17.05
C ASN A 326 -13.62 -28.65 -17.17
N GLY A 327 -12.53 -27.94 -17.41
CA GLY A 327 -12.51 -26.52 -17.69
C GLY A 327 -12.10 -26.23 -19.13
N LYS A 328 -12.21 -24.97 -19.53
CA LYS A 328 -11.76 -24.47 -20.83
C LYS A 328 -10.94 -23.20 -20.63
N PHE A 329 -9.68 -23.25 -21.00
CA PHE A 329 -8.83 -22.07 -21.10
C PHE A 329 -9.32 -21.20 -22.24
N PHE A 330 -9.66 -19.96 -21.92
CA PHE A 330 -10.23 -19.01 -22.89
C PHE A 330 -9.35 -17.76 -23.07
N TRP A 331 -8.32 -17.60 -22.24
CA TRP A 331 -7.36 -16.52 -22.33
C TRP A 331 -6.02 -16.96 -21.72
N ALA A 332 -4.90 -16.66 -22.36
CA ALA A 332 -3.57 -16.82 -21.79
C ALA A 332 -2.53 -15.90 -22.44
N ILE A 333 -1.54 -15.49 -21.67
CA ILE A 333 -0.36 -14.74 -22.14
C ILE A 333 0.86 -15.27 -21.39
N CYS A 334 1.92 -15.55 -22.15
CA CYS A 334 3.27 -15.82 -21.63
C CYS A 334 4.26 -14.95 -22.40
N ASN A 335 4.66 -13.82 -21.82
CA ASN A 335 5.60 -12.88 -22.41
C ASN A 335 6.50 -12.27 -21.32
N SER A 336 7.41 -11.36 -21.69
CA SER A 336 8.39 -10.82 -20.76
C SER A 336 7.78 -10.06 -19.57
N LYS A 337 6.48 -9.73 -19.60
CA LYS A 337 5.77 -9.02 -18.53
C LYS A 337 4.78 -9.89 -17.77
N LEU A 338 4.32 -10.99 -18.36
CA LEU A 338 3.17 -11.72 -17.86
C LEU A 338 3.26 -13.21 -18.16
N ASP A 339 2.78 -14.00 -17.21
CA ASP A 339 2.59 -15.45 -17.33
C ASP A 339 1.30 -15.80 -16.59
N ALA A 340 0.19 -15.67 -17.30
CA ALA A 340 -1.16 -15.77 -16.73
C ALA A 340 -2.14 -16.39 -17.72
N ALA A 341 -3.09 -17.14 -17.20
CA ALA A 341 -4.17 -17.75 -17.95
C ALA A 341 -5.49 -17.75 -17.15
N LEU A 342 -6.60 -17.75 -17.89
CA LEU A 342 -7.95 -17.87 -17.35
C LEU A 342 -8.59 -19.16 -17.85
N ILE A 343 -9.05 -19.97 -16.90
CA ILE A 343 -9.82 -21.19 -17.15
C ILE A 343 -11.26 -21.02 -16.65
N ASN A 344 -12.23 -21.31 -17.51
CA ASN A 344 -13.65 -21.33 -17.14
C ASN A 344 -14.06 -22.77 -16.79
N ILE A 345 -14.76 -22.96 -15.68
CA ILE A 345 -15.41 -24.22 -15.32
C ILE A 345 -16.92 -23.99 -15.26
N PRO A 346 -17.72 -24.71 -16.06
CA PRO A 346 -19.17 -24.60 -16.00
C PRO A 346 -19.72 -25.06 -14.64
N ASN A 347 -20.60 -24.25 -14.03
CA ASN A 347 -21.49 -24.64 -12.92
C ASN A 347 -20.79 -25.12 -11.63
N ASP A 348 -19.75 -24.43 -11.16
CA ASP A 348 -19.04 -24.81 -9.94
C ASP A 348 -18.99 -23.68 -8.92
N ASN A 349 -19.33 -24.00 -7.66
CA ASN A 349 -19.15 -23.13 -6.52
C ASN A 349 -17.77 -23.40 -5.92
N PHE A 350 -16.83 -22.47 -6.09
CA PHE A 350 -15.45 -22.64 -5.66
C PHE A 350 -15.27 -22.40 -4.16
N SER A 351 -15.67 -23.37 -3.34
CA SER A 351 -15.53 -23.29 -1.87
C SER A 351 -14.09 -23.31 -1.36
N TYR A 352 -13.10 -23.53 -2.23
CA TYR A 352 -11.68 -23.58 -1.89
C TYR A 352 -10.94 -22.26 -2.18
N ILE A 353 -11.57 -21.31 -2.85
CA ILE A 353 -10.95 -20.00 -3.10
C ILE A 353 -11.00 -19.21 -1.79
N HIS A 354 -9.83 -18.74 -1.37
CA HIS A 354 -9.72 -17.97 -0.15
C HIS A 354 -10.56 -16.69 -0.28
N PRO A 355 -11.44 -16.37 0.69
CA PRO A 355 -12.16 -15.11 0.69
C PRO A 355 -11.17 -13.97 0.56
N THR A 356 -11.38 -13.14 -0.43
CA THR A 356 -10.41 -12.15 -0.88
C THR A 356 -11.04 -10.77 -0.82
N LYS A 357 -10.26 -9.73 -0.55
CA LYS A 357 -10.66 -8.34 -0.82
C LYS A 357 -10.29 -7.94 -2.25
N ASN A 358 -10.48 -6.68 -2.61
CA ASN A 358 -9.96 -6.15 -3.86
C ASN A 358 -8.42 -6.24 -3.88
N ALA A 359 -7.85 -6.50 -5.06
CA ALA A 359 -6.40 -6.44 -5.25
C ALA A 359 -5.87 -5.04 -4.91
N ARG A 360 -4.65 -4.98 -4.36
CA ARG A 360 -3.96 -3.70 -4.14
C ARG A 360 -2.59 -3.70 -4.82
N PRO A 361 -2.09 -2.54 -5.26
CA PRO A 361 -0.73 -2.42 -5.77
C PRO A 361 0.28 -2.57 -4.64
N VAL A 362 1.48 -3.05 -4.98
CA VAL A 362 2.65 -3.12 -4.11
C VAL A 362 3.64 -2.03 -4.52
N SER A 363 4.28 -1.41 -3.54
CA SER A 363 5.20 -0.29 -3.71
C SER A 363 6.50 -0.50 -2.94
N SER A 364 7.47 0.39 -3.13
CA SER A 364 8.71 0.38 -2.35
C SER A 364 8.51 0.58 -0.84
N ALA A 365 7.35 1.10 -0.41
CA ALA A 365 7.01 1.20 1.01
C ALA A 365 6.74 -0.17 1.66
N ASP A 366 6.38 -1.18 0.86
CA ASP A 366 6.09 -2.53 1.34
C ASP A 366 7.35 -3.39 1.55
N ILE A 367 8.48 -2.99 0.94
CA ILE A 367 9.75 -3.75 0.98
C ILE A 367 10.23 -3.91 2.43
N LYS A 368 10.43 -5.16 2.87
CA LYS A 368 10.81 -5.59 4.22
C LYS A 368 9.88 -5.12 5.34
N VAL A 369 8.71 -4.58 5.01
CA VAL A 369 7.69 -4.12 5.96
C VAL A 369 6.47 -5.05 5.89
N THR A 370 5.89 -5.21 4.71
CA THR A 370 4.62 -5.92 4.54
C THR A 370 4.82 -7.43 4.67
N LYS A 371 4.08 -8.02 5.60
CA LYS A 371 3.96 -9.47 5.74
C LYS A 371 3.02 -10.03 4.68
N VAL A 372 3.40 -11.19 4.16
CA VAL A 372 2.67 -11.86 3.09
C VAL A 372 2.43 -13.31 3.43
N ARG A 373 1.39 -13.87 2.83
CA ARG A 373 1.01 -15.28 2.96
C ARG A 373 0.75 -15.83 1.56
N VAL A 374 1.46 -16.90 1.20
CA VAL A 374 1.24 -17.64 -0.04
C VAL A 374 0.27 -18.78 0.24
N ILE A 375 -0.87 -18.79 -0.47
CA ILE A 375 -1.83 -19.90 -0.41
C ILE A 375 -1.33 -20.99 -1.32
N ARG A 376 -0.82 -22.05 -0.72
CA ARG A 376 -0.25 -23.20 -1.40
C ARG A 376 -1.36 -24.18 -1.77
N GLN A 377 -1.04 -25.17 -2.61
CA GLN A 377 -1.93 -26.27 -2.98
C GLN A 377 -2.77 -26.82 -1.80
N LYS A 378 -4.02 -27.23 -2.08
CA LYS A 378 -4.96 -27.90 -1.17
C LYS A 378 -4.28 -28.97 -0.31
N GLY A 379 -4.55 -28.88 0.99
CA GLY A 379 -3.96 -29.75 2.01
C GLY A 379 -2.62 -29.25 2.57
N ARG A 380 -2.02 -28.20 2.00
CA ARG A 380 -0.81 -27.59 2.55
C ARG A 380 -1.13 -26.31 3.32
N ILE A 381 -0.40 -26.13 4.42
CA ILE A 381 -0.52 -24.93 5.27
C ILE A 381 -0.01 -23.73 4.48
N PRO A 382 -0.69 -22.58 4.45
CA PRO A 382 -0.12 -21.36 3.86
C PRO A 382 1.26 -21.03 4.44
N LYS A 383 2.18 -20.52 3.61
CA LYS A 383 3.52 -20.11 4.09
C LYS A 383 3.60 -18.60 4.20
N ASN A 384 4.02 -18.12 5.36
CA ASN A 384 4.19 -16.70 5.64
C ASN A 384 5.59 -16.22 5.27
N GLY A 385 5.71 -14.95 4.91
CA GLY A 385 6.98 -14.34 4.56
C GLY A 385 6.91 -12.81 4.53
N THR A 386 7.78 -12.20 3.76
CA THR A 386 7.86 -10.74 3.61
C THR A 386 8.27 -10.39 2.17
N ILE A 387 7.81 -9.21 1.71
CA ILE A 387 8.22 -8.67 0.41
C ILE A 387 9.68 -8.23 0.48
N ILE A 388 10.54 -8.83 -0.33
CA ILE A 388 11.97 -8.48 -0.46
C ILE A 388 12.15 -7.41 -1.52
N ASN A 389 11.37 -7.51 -2.59
CA ASN A 389 11.32 -6.50 -3.63
C ASN A 389 9.89 -6.37 -4.15
N ALA A 390 9.43 -5.14 -4.34
CA ALA A 390 8.10 -4.84 -4.84
C ALA A 390 8.01 -4.87 -6.37
N ASN A 391 9.11 -4.59 -7.07
CA ASN A 391 9.13 -4.51 -8.53
C ASN A 391 10.57 -4.55 -9.04
N VAL A 392 10.95 -5.62 -9.74
CA VAL A 392 12.25 -5.71 -10.40
C VAL A 392 12.09 -5.34 -11.88
N PRO A 393 12.52 -4.13 -12.30
CA PRO A 393 12.26 -3.64 -13.67
C PRO A 393 13.13 -4.33 -14.73
N MET A 394 14.20 -4.98 -14.33
CA MET A 394 15.12 -5.70 -15.22
C MET A 394 14.74 -7.18 -15.34
N PRO A 395 15.04 -7.83 -16.48
CA PRO A 395 14.65 -9.22 -16.69
C PRO A 395 15.33 -10.16 -15.68
N ILE A 396 14.53 -11.01 -15.06
CA ILE A 396 15.01 -12.17 -14.30
C ILE A 396 14.84 -13.39 -15.19
N GLU A 397 15.94 -14.09 -15.47
CA GLU A 397 15.89 -15.35 -16.21
C GLU A 397 15.19 -16.43 -15.37
N ILE A 398 14.04 -16.89 -15.85
CA ILE A 398 13.31 -18.02 -15.28
C ILE A 398 13.50 -19.21 -16.21
N LYS A 399 13.82 -20.37 -15.65
CA LYS A 399 13.92 -21.62 -16.39
C LYS A 399 12.54 -22.26 -16.55
N TYR A 400 12.04 -22.26 -17.79
CA TYR A 400 10.89 -23.01 -18.29
C TYR A 400 11.36 -24.36 -18.86
N SER A 401 10.44 -25.23 -19.29
CA SER A 401 10.81 -26.52 -19.90
C SER A 401 11.39 -26.41 -21.31
N ASP A 402 11.04 -25.35 -22.04
CA ASP A 402 11.51 -25.04 -23.39
C ASP A 402 12.75 -24.12 -23.42
N GLY A 403 13.17 -23.57 -22.27
CA GLY A 403 14.37 -22.75 -22.18
C GLY A 403 14.36 -21.76 -21.01
N ASN A 404 15.32 -20.84 -21.02
CA ASN A 404 15.32 -19.70 -20.11
C ASN A 404 14.57 -18.53 -20.75
N PHE A 405 13.73 -17.86 -19.97
CA PHE A 405 12.95 -16.73 -20.44
C PHE A 405 12.98 -15.59 -19.40
N GLY A 406 13.30 -14.38 -19.87
CA GLY A 406 13.46 -13.21 -19.02
C GLY A 406 12.12 -12.55 -18.72
N VAL A 407 11.73 -12.52 -17.44
CA VAL A 407 10.50 -11.86 -16.97
C VAL A 407 10.84 -10.62 -16.14
N ILE A 408 10.20 -9.50 -16.47
CA ILE A 408 10.32 -8.22 -15.79
C ILE A 408 9.16 -7.99 -14.84
N ASN A 409 9.30 -6.97 -14.00
CA ASN A 409 8.33 -6.49 -13.04
C ASN A 409 7.91 -7.50 -11.97
N LEU A 410 8.84 -8.37 -11.59
CA LEU A 410 8.57 -9.39 -10.58
C LEU A 410 8.65 -8.82 -9.17
N MET A 411 7.73 -9.27 -8.32
CA MET A 411 7.84 -9.20 -6.88
C MET A 411 8.64 -10.38 -6.37
N LEU A 412 9.46 -10.13 -5.36
CA LEU A 412 10.27 -11.15 -4.73
C LEU A 412 9.91 -11.27 -3.27
N LEU A 413 9.66 -12.49 -2.85
CA LEU A 413 9.14 -12.83 -1.54
C LEU A 413 10.07 -13.84 -0.89
N SER A 414 10.24 -13.76 0.43
CA SER A 414 11.05 -14.72 1.16
C SER A 414 10.62 -14.78 2.62
N ASP A 415 10.89 -15.92 3.24
CA ASP A 415 10.91 -16.06 4.68
C ASP A 415 12.31 -15.66 5.17
N ILE A 416 12.35 -14.55 5.91
CA ILE A 416 13.58 -13.92 6.39
C ILE A 416 13.82 -14.36 7.83
N SER A 417 14.94 -15.03 8.06
CA SER A 417 15.41 -15.37 9.40
C SER A 417 16.78 -14.76 9.65
N THR A 418 16.88 -13.89 10.67
CA THR A 418 18.16 -13.33 11.12
C THR A 418 18.59 -14.03 12.40
N LYS A 419 19.73 -14.73 12.35
CA LYS A 419 20.35 -15.39 13.51
C LYS A 419 21.80 -14.95 13.61
N ASN A 420 22.21 -14.46 14.79
CA ASN A 420 23.57 -13.98 15.05
C ASN A 420 24.06 -12.93 14.03
N GLY A 421 23.18 -12.01 13.62
CA GLY A 421 23.49 -10.99 12.61
C GLY A 421 23.54 -11.50 11.16
N VAL A 422 23.45 -12.81 10.93
CA VAL A 422 23.39 -13.40 9.59
C VAL A 422 21.93 -13.51 9.17
N THR A 423 21.60 -12.86 8.06
CA THR A 423 20.26 -12.94 7.46
C THR A 423 20.22 -14.07 6.44
N SER A 424 19.28 -14.98 6.63
CA SER A 424 18.99 -16.10 5.74
C SER A 424 17.63 -15.90 5.07
N TYR A 425 17.51 -16.40 3.85
CA TYR A 425 16.34 -16.29 2.99
C TYR A 425 15.90 -17.70 2.61
N SER A 426 14.60 -17.95 2.62
CA SER A 426 14.03 -19.18 2.06
C SER A 426 12.77 -18.91 1.24
N SER A 427 12.61 -19.61 0.12
CA SER A 427 11.43 -19.47 -0.73
C SER A 427 10.14 -19.79 0.04
N LEU A 428 9.06 -19.08 -0.30
CA LEU A 428 7.72 -19.29 0.24
C LEU A 428 6.93 -20.37 -0.50
N SER A 429 7.38 -20.73 -1.70
CA SER A 429 6.72 -21.66 -2.62
C SER A 429 7.62 -22.84 -2.96
N PHE A 430 7.00 -23.93 -3.41
CA PHE A 430 7.66 -25.14 -3.89
C PHE A 430 7.04 -25.57 -5.22
N PRO A 431 7.59 -26.58 -5.93
CA PRO A 431 7.02 -27.03 -7.20
C PRO A 431 5.52 -27.33 -7.07
N GLY A 432 4.71 -26.85 -8.01
CA GLY A 432 3.25 -26.95 -8.02
C GLY A 432 2.50 -25.71 -7.51
N ASP A 433 3.19 -24.82 -6.81
CA ASP A 433 2.60 -23.54 -6.38
C ASP A 433 2.55 -22.49 -7.52
N SER A 434 2.91 -22.82 -8.77
CA SER A 434 2.72 -21.92 -9.91
C SER A 434 1.24 -21.55 -10.06
N GLY A 435 0.93 -20.27 -10.03
CA GLY A 435 -0.44 -19.74 -10.03
C GLY A 435 -1.03 -19.52 -8.62
N ALA A 436 -0.30 -19.88 -7.55
CA ALA A 436 -0.71 -19.59 -6.18
C ALA A 436 -0.84 -18.09 -5.92
N CYS A 437 -1.90 -17.71 -5.19
CA CYS A 437 -2.11 -16.32 -4.81
C CYS A 437 -1.29 -15.92 -3.58
N VAL A 438 -0.79 -14.69 -3.62
CA VAL A 438 -0.06 -14.04 -2.53
C VAL A 438 -0.97 -12.98 -1.93
N TYR A 439 -1.21 -13.08 -0.63
CA TYR A 439 -2.01 -12.14 0.15
C TYR A 439 -1.13 -11.34 1.09
N ASP A 440 -1.53 -10.12 1.39
CA ASP A 440 -0.99 -9.38 2.53
C ASP A 440 -1.67 -9.77 3.86
N GLU A 441 -1.27 -9.14 4.95
CA GLU A 441 -1.83 -9.33 6.30
C GLU A 441 -3.29 -8.86 6.48
N HIS A 442 -3.86 -8.25 5.44
CA HIS A 442 -5.22 -7.72 5.43
C HIS A 442 -6.12 -8.46 4.43
N ASP A 443 -5.66 -9.59 3.89
CA ASP A 443 -6.33 -10.41 2.89
C ASP A 443 -6.61 -9.70 1.56
N HIS A 444 -5.79 -8.70 1.22
CA HIS A 444 -5.72 -8.18 -0.14
C HIS A 444 -4.77 -9.05 -0.95
N PRO A 445 -5.21 -9.59 -2.10
CA PRO A 445 -4.31 -10.32 -2.98
C PRO A 445 -3.43 -9.31 -3.73
N ILE A 446 -2.12 -9.55 -3.70
CA ILE A 446 -1.09 -8.64 -4.20
C ILE A 446 -0.31 -9.23 -5.37
N GLY A 447 -0.30 -10.56 -5.51
CA GLY A 447 0.37 -11.21 -6.63
C GLY A 447 0.04 -12.67 -6.83
N MET A 448 0.65 -13.21 -7.88
CA MET A 448 0.54 -14.61 -8.29
C MET A 448 1.93 -15.20 -8.49
N VAL A 449 2.22 -16.31 -7.81
CA VAL A 449 3.51 -17.01 -7.90
C VAL A 449 3.73 -17.58 -9.29
N ILE A 450 4.92 -17.42 -9.86
CA ILE A 450 5.29 -18.03 -11.16
C ILE A 450 6.53 -18.93 -11.07
N ALA A 451 7.46 -18.63 -10.17
CA ALA A 451 8.75 -19.31 -10.08
C ALA A 451 9.32 -19.23 -8.66
N ALA A 452 10.34 -20.03 -8.37
CA ALA A 452 11.10 -19.96 -7.14
C ALA A 452 12.53 -20.48 -7.31
N ASP A 453 13.40 -20.06 -6.41
CA ASP A 453 14.69 -20.68 -6.14
C ASP A 453 14.76 -21.12 -4.65
N SER A 454 15.94 -21.45 -4.13
CA SER A 454 16.08 -21.85 -2.71
C SER A 454 15.77 -20.71 -1.73
N ASN A 455 15.93 -19.46 -2.17
CA ASN A 455 15.95 -18.27 -1.33
C ASN A 455 14.67 -17.42 -1.52
N PHE A 456 14.12 -17.39 -2.72
CA PHE A 456 13.05 -16.46 -3.11
C PHE A 456 11.93 -17.14 -3.89
N THR A 457 10.72 -16.66 -3.64
CA THR A 457 9.55 -16.85 -4.50
C THR A 457 9.39 -15.63 -5.39
N TYR A 458 9.14 -15.86 -6.68
CA TYR A 458 8.92 -14.83 -7.69
C TYR A 458 7.44 -14.80 -8.05
N ALA A 459 6.84 -13.61 -7.95
CA ALA A 459 5.41 -13.41 -8.19
C ALA A 459 5.17 -12.21 -9.09
N LEU A 460 4.15 -12.31 -9.94
CA LEU A 460 3.65 -11.19 -10.75
C LEU A 460 2.70 -10.33 -9.91
N PRO A 461 2.78 -8.98 -9.99
CA PRO A 461 1.80 -8.10 -9.36
C PRO A 461 0.39 -8.36 -9.89
N LEU A 462 -0.56 -8.62 -8.99
CA LEU A 462 -1.91 -9.04 -9.40
C LEU A 462 -2.68 -7.94 -10.13
N VAL A 463 -2.49 -6.68 -9.73
CA VAL A 463 -3.13 -5.53 -10.38
C VAL A 463 -2.76 -5.45 -11.87
N GLU A 464 -1.51 -5.75 -12.23
CA GLU A 464 -1.08 -5.75 -13.63
C GLU A 464 -1.67 -6.91 -14.43
N ILE A 465 -1.78 -8.09 -13.81
CA ILE A 465 -2.46 -9.26 -14.42
C ILE A 465 -3.92 -8.93 -14.71
N LEU A 466 -4.65 -8.40 -13.72
CA LEU A 466 -6.06 -8.06 -13.83
C LEU A 466 -6.31 -6.99 -14.91
N LYS A 467 -5.41 -6.00 -14.99
CA LYS A 467 -5.47 -4.96 -16.02
C LYS A 467 -5.28 -5.54 -17.43
N GLU A 468 -4.27 -6.38 -17.64
CA GLU A 468 -4.00 -6.97 -18.95
C GLU A 468 -5.09 -7.97 -19.37
N ALA A 469 -5.65 -8.71 -18.41
CA ALA A 469 -6.76 -9.63 -18.63
C ALA A 469 -8.14 -8.94 -18.71
N ASP A 470 -8.19 -7.60 -18.60
CA ASP A 470 -9.43 -6.82 -18.49
C ASP A 470 -10.43 -7.43 -17.49
N SER A 471 -9.96 -7.72 -16.29
CA SER A 471 -10.70 -8.50 -15.30
C SER A 471 -10.70 -7.85 -13.92
N VAL A 472 -11.71 -8.16 -13.13
CA VAL A 472 -11.82 -7.78 -11.71
C VAL A 472 -11.98 -9.02 -10.85
N ILE A 473 -11.52 -8.96 -9.60
CA ILE A 473 -11.72 -10.07 -8.65
C ILE A 473 -13.22 -10.20 -8.35
N GLN A 474 -13.72 -11.42 -8.46
CA GLN A 474 -15.08 -11.75 -8.05
C GLN A 474 -15.06 -12.09 -6.56
N LEU A 475 -15.70 -11.23 -5.76
CA LEU A 475 -15.84 -11.37 -4.30
C LEU A 475 -16.96 -12.34 -3.93
#